data_AF-A0A925VSJ1-F1
#
_entry.id   AF-A0A925VSJ1-F1
#
_cell.length_a   1.000
_cell.length_b   1.000
_cell.length_c   1.000
_cell.angle_alpha   90.00
_cell.angle_beta   90.00
_cell.angle_gamma   90.00
#
_symmetry.space_group_name_H-M   'P 1'
#
loop_
_entity.id
_entity.type
_entity.pdbx_description
1 polymer ?
#
loop_
_entity_poly.entity_id
_entity_poly.type
_entity_poly.pdbx_seq_one_letter_code
_entity_poly.pdbx_strand_id
1 'polypeptide(L)'
;FSALFRSRKDTSAFPLFPRGGTHWSGYGLKIAGDTLVRYIEHRLGYDMRDFQRRPGEVLTEPRGTDDDIAKTLNLIWAPPAYRMMYPTIEYAPLKPSQHRPNMLLIGDSFCWGFVDPFMSESFDRQRSRFWYYDSEVAWPENRPEGTSVAALDRRQQYLDRDVVLVMFTEYGLFRIDHFSDLAYRLFTPYTRADSVRIRQLEQGIARTPDLANRWWKKSAETGLSLPDLVHQAAVAHYDSIRP
;
A
#
# COMPACT_ATOMS: atom_id res chain seq x y z
N PHE A 1 -0.58 9.88 10.95
CA PHE A 1 -0.77 9.43 12.35
C PHE A 1 -0.02 10.24 13.41
N SER A 2 1.18 10.77 13.16
CA SER A 2 1.96 11.55 14.15
C SER A 2 1.15 12.64 14.88
N ALA A 3 0.46 13.52 14.16
CA ALA A 3 -0.38 14.56 14.76
C ALA A 3 -1.51 13.99 15.66
N LEU A 4 -2.19 12.93 15.22
CA LEU A 4 -3.25 12.26 15.98
C LEU A 4 -2.73 11.65 17.29
N PHE A 5 -1.54 11.04 17.25
CA PHE A 5 -0.97 10.39 18.42
C PHE A 5 -0.45 11.42 19.42
N ARG A 6 0.14 12.52 18.92
CA ARG A 6 0.55 13.65 19.77
C ARG A 6 -0.64 14.29 20.47
N SER A 7 -1.76 14.50 19.77
CA SER A 7 -2.95 15.12 20.39
C SER A 7 -3.65 14.20 21.40
N ARG A 8 -3.49 12.88 21.28
CA ARG A 8 -4.09 11.88 22.18
C ARG A 8 -3.16 11.37 23.27
N LYS A 9 -1.87 11.76 23.25
CA LYS A 9 -0.82 11.21 24.13
C LYS A 9 -1.18 11.33 25.62
N ASP A 10 -1.69 12.50 26.02
CA ASP A 10 -1.99 12.81 27.42
C ASP A 10 -3.40 12.37 27.84
N THR A 11 -4.25 12.01 26.88
CA THR A 11 -5.64 11.61 27.13
C THR A 11 -5.90 10.13 26.89
N SER A 12 -4.94 9.39 26.33
CA SER A 12 -5.08 7.95 26.08
C SER A 12 -5.04 7.15 27.38
N ALA A 13 -5.99 6.22 27.55
CA ALA A 13 -6.06 5.38 28.76
C ALA A 13 -4.83 4.46 28.93
N PHE A 14 -4.17 4.11 27.83
CA PHE A 14 -2.98 3.26 27.80
C PHE A 14 -1.94 3.83 26.82
N PRO A 15 -0.65 3.51 26.99
CA PRO A 15 0.40 4.04 26.13
C PRO A 15 0.16 3.71 24.65
N LEU A 16 0.18 4.72 23.79
CA LEU A 16 0.10 4.55 22.33
C LEU A 16 1.42 4.03 21.73
N PHE A 17 2.52 4.28 22.43
CA PHE A 17 3.84 3.72 22.20
C PHE A 17 4.34 3.13 23.51
N PRO A 18 4.95 1.94 23.47
CA PRO A 18 5.56 1.33 24.63
C PRO A 18 6.82 2.10 25.03
N ARG A 19 7.19 2.04 26.32
CA ARG A 19 8.44 2.62 26.82
C ARG A 19 9.68 1.82 26.42
N GLY A 20 9.51 0.52 26.23
CA GLY A 20 10.59 -0.42 25.92
C GLY A 20 10.65 -0.85 24.46
N GLY A 21 9.80 -0.30 23.59
CA GLY A 21 9.69 -0.72 22.19
C GLY A 21 9.81 0.45 21.21
N THR A 22 10.25 0.15 19.98
CA THR A 22 10.32 1.12 18.87
C THR A 22 8.98 1.32 18.17
N HIS A 23 8.14 0.29 18.16
CA HIS A 23 6.88 0.25 17.42
C HIS A 23 5.72 0.90 18.18
N TRP A 24 4.61 1.18 17.50
CA TRP A 24 3.36 1.47 18.20
C TRP A 24 2.97 0.31 19.12
N SER A 25 2.32 0.60 20.25
CA SER A 25 1.88 -0.47 21.14
C SER A 25 0.76 -1.28 20.49
N GLY A 26 0.48 -2.48 21.00
CA GLY A 26 -0.72 -3.23 20.62
C GLY A 26 -2.01 -2.39 20.70
N TYR A 27 -2.10 -1.48 21.66
CA TYR A 27 -3.19 -0.51 21.80
C TYR A 27 -3.17 0.58 20.71
N GLY A 28 -2.02 1.22 20.51
CA GLY A 28 -1.85 2.29 19.52
C GLY A 28 -2.11 1.82 18.09
N LEU A 29 -1.56 0.67 17.73
CA LEU A 29 -1.80 0.00 16.45
C LEU A 29 -3.29 -0.24 16.19
N LYS A 30 -4.05 -0.70 17.19
CA LYS A 30 -5.48 -1.01 17.03
C LYS A 30 -6.34 0.25 16.92
N ILE A 31 -5.87 1.38 17.44
CA ILE A 31 -6.47 2.71 17.18
C ILE A 31 -6.16 3.18 15.76
N ALA A 32 -4.90 3.06 15.34
CA ALA A 32 -4.47 3.46 14.00
C ALA A 32 -5.18 2.63 12.92
N GLY A 33 -5.19 1.30 13.05
CA GLY A 33 -5.82 0.39 12.09
C GLY A 33 -7.33 0.62 11.96
N ASP A 34 -8.05 0.74 13.08
CA ASP A 34 -9.48 1.10 13.08
C ASP A 34 -9.73 2.41 12.32
N THR A 35 -8.95 3.44 12.63
CA THR A 35 -9.06 4.76 11.98
C THR A 35 -8.77 4.67 10.48
N LEU A 36 -7.75 3.90 10.11
CA LEU A 36 -7.29 3.77 8.74
C LEU A 36 -8.28 3.02 7.86
N VAL A 37 -8.81 1.88 8.33
CA VAL A 37 -9.79 1.10 7.55
C VAL A 37 -11.06 1.91 7.32
N ARG A 38 -11.58 2.58 8.36
CA ARG A 38 -12.76 3.46 8.22
C ARG A 38 -12.51 4.64 7.28
N TYR A 39 -11.31 5.21 7.30
CA TYR A 39 -10.93 6.25 6.34
C TYR A 39 -10.95 5.70 4.91
N ILE A 40 -10.33 4.54 4.67
CA ILE A 40 -10.29 3.91 3.33
C ILE A 40 -11.69 3.58 2.84
N GLU A 41 -12.52 2.95 3.67
CA GLU A 41 -13.92 2.65 3.39
C GLU A 41 -14.68 3.90 2.92
N HIS A 42 -14.61 4.97 3.71
CA HIS A 42 -15.25 6.24 3.38
C HIS A 42 -14.72 6.85 2.07
N ARG A 43 -13.41 6.75 1.82
CA ARG A 43 -12.78 7.29 0.61
C ARG A 43 -13.13 6.51 -0.65
N LEU A 44 -13.32 5.20 -0.54
CA LEU A 44 -13.73 4.35 -1.66
C LEU A 44 -15.24 4.42 -1.93
N GLY A 45 -16.04 4.81 -0.92
CA GLY A 45 -17.50 4.79 -1.03
C GLY A 45 -18.08 3.37 -1.04
N TYR A 46 -17.33 2.41 -0.50
CA TYR A 46 -17.76 1.02 -0.33
C TYR A 46 -18.31 0.80 1.09
N ASP A 47 -19.22 -0.15 1.22
CA ASP A 47 -19.56 -0.79 2.50
C ASP A 47 -18.56 -1.93 2.70
N MET A 48 -17.59 -1.76 3.60
CA MET A 48 -16.57 -2.76 3.88
C MET A 48 -17.01 -3.69 5.02
N ARG A 49 -16.25 -4.76 5.26
CA ARG A 49 -16.59 -5.71 6.33
C ARG A 49 -16.58 -5.02 7.70
N ASP A 50 -17.70 -5.11 8.40
CA ASP A 50 -17.85 -4.57 9.76
C ASP A 50 -16.90 -5.26 10.76
N PHE A 51 -16.30 -4.47 11.63
CA PHE A 51 -15.57 -4.94 12.79
C PHE A 51 -15.71 -4.00 13.98
N GLN A 52 -15.43 -4.52 15.16
CA GLN A 52 -15.38 -3.76 16.39
C GLN A 52 -14.09 -4.06 17.15
N ARG A 53 -13.50 -3.01 17.71
CA ARG A 53 -12.43 -3.16 18.69
C ARG A 53 -13.04 -3.47 20.05
N ARG A 54 -12.74 -4.64 20.61
CA ARG A 54 -13.12 -4.99 21.98
C ARG A 54 -12.01 -4.68 22.97
N PRO A 55 -12.36 -4.39 24.23
CA PRO A 55 -11.38 -4.48 25.29
C PRO A 55 -10.81 -5.90 25.32
N GLY A 56 -9.49 -6.04 25.20
CA GLY A 56 -8.79 -7.29 25.48
C GLY A 56 -8.11 -7.24 26.83
N GLU A 57 -6.93 -7.85 26.93
CA GLU A 57 -6.22 -8.02 28.20
C GLU A 57 -5.43 -6.77 28.59
N VAL A 58 -5.41 -6.47 29.89
CA VAL A 58 -4.48 -5.51 30.48
C VAL A 58 -3.38 -6.28 31.20
N LEU A 59 -2.14 -6.13 30.73
CA LEU A 59 -1.00 -6.87 31.26
C LEU A 59 0.14 -5.91 31.60
N THR A 60 1.04 -6.38 32.44
CA THR A 60 2.32 -5.72 32.73
C THR A 60 3.47 -6.32 31.91
N GLU A 61 3.25 -7.49 31.33
CA GLU A 61 4.21 -8.15 30.44
C GLU A 61 4.04 -7.65 28.98
N PRO A 62 5.12 -7.18 28.34
CA PRO A 62 5.10 -6.80 26.93
C PRO A 62 4.86 -7.98 25.99
N ARG A 63 4.18 -7.73 24.86
CA ARG A 63 3.96 -8.71 23.79
C ARG A 63 4.51 -8.20 22.47
N GLY A 64 4.98 -9.13 21.64
CA GLY A 64 5.48 -8.81 20.30
C GLY A 64 6.66 -7.85 20.36
N THR A 65 6.49 -6.68 19.72
CA THR A 65 7.52 -5.63 19.63
C THR A 65 7.43 -4.58 20.73
N ASP A 66 6.54 -4.74 21.72
CA ASP A 66 6.34 -3.74 22.78
C ASP A 66 7.55 -3.59 23.73
N ASP A 67 8.56 -4.46 23.63
CA ASP A 67 9.81 -4.44 24.39
C ASP A 67 11.08 -4.73 23.56
N ASP A 68 11.02 -4.53 22.24
CA ASP A 68 12.14 -4.84 21.34
C ASP A 68 13.44 -4.07 21.69
N ILE A 69 13.35 -2.81 22.12
CA ILE A 69 14.50 -2.03 22.61
C ILE A 69 15.01 -2.64 23.92
N ALA A 70 14.11 -2.89 24.88
CA ALA A 70 14.48 -3.40 26.19
C ALA A 70 15.22 -4.75 26.10
N LYS A 71 14.74 -5.65 25.22
CA LYS A 71 15.41 -6.91 24.90
C LYS A 71 16.78 -6.68 24.27
N THR A 72 16.89 -5.72 23.35
CA THR A 72 18.14 -5.39 22.64
C THR A 72 19.20 -4.80 23.57
N LEU A 73 18.80 -4.08 24.62
CA LEU A 73 19.72 -3.49 25.60
C LEU A 73 20.44 -4.54 26.47
N ASN A 74 19.97 -5.80 26.50
CA ASN A 74 20.58 -6.90 27.25
C ASN A 74 20.93 -6.55 28.70
N LEU A 75 19.96 -5.95 29.41
CA LEU A 75 20.15 -5.45 30.77
C LEU A 75 20.18 -6.61 31.79
N ILE A 76 21.01 -6.47 32.83
CA ILE A 76 21.05 -7.42 33.96
C ILE A 76 19.70 -7.46 34.71
N TRP A 77 19.03 -6.32 34.81
CA TRP A 77 17.70 -6.19 35.41
C TRP A 77 16.70 -5.66 34.38
N ALA A 78 15.53 -6.27 34.35
CA ALA A 78 14.44 -5.82 33.49
C ALA A 78 13.97 -4.41 33.90
N PRO A 79 13.62 -3.53 32.93
CA PRO A 79 12.99 -2.25 33.22
C PRO A 79 11.68 -2.43 34.02
N PRO A 80 11.25 -1.41 34.81
CA PRO A 80 10.00 -1.48 35.55
C PRO A 80 8.80 -1.77 34.65
N ALA A 81 8.03 -2.78 35.02
CA ALA A 81 6.82 -3.14 34.30
C ALA A 81 5.75 -2.04 34.42
N TYR A 82 4.90 -1.90 33.40
CA TYR A 82 3.82 -0.92 33.37
C TYR A 82 2.63 -1.49 32.62
N ARG A 83 1.43 -0.99 32.93
CA ARG A 83 0.19 -1.52 32.35
C ARG A 83 0.10 -1.18 30.86
N MET A 84 -0.14 -2.19 30.05
CA MET A 84 -0.44 -2.10 28.64
C MET A 84 -1.73 -2.83 28.33
N MET A 85 -2.42 -2.36 27.30
CA MET A 85 -3.69 -2.91 26.85
C MET A 85 -3.51 -3.58 25.50
N TYR A 86 -4.08 -4.76 25.33
CA TYR A 86 -4.05 -5.51 24.06
C TYR A 86 -5.46 -5.74 23.55
N PRO A 87 -6.07 -4.75 22.87
CA PRO A 87 -7.41 -4.89 22.30
C PRO A 87 -7.45 -5.99 21.25
N THR A 88 -8.60 -6.67 21.17
CA THR A 88 -8.91 -7.60 20.09
C THR A 88 -9.80 -6.92 19.05
N ILE A 89 -9.73 -7.41 17.81
CA ILE A 89 -10.63 -7.00 16.73
C ILE A 89 -11.56 -8.18 16.45
N GLU A 90 -12.86 -7.94 16.52
CA GLU A 90 -13.89 -8.92 16.18
C GLU A 90 -14.57 -8.50 14.89
N TYR A 91 -14.51 -9.36 13.88
CA TYR A 91 -15.19 -9.14 12.61
C TYR A 91 -16.57 -9.78 12.61
N ALA A 92 -17.56 -9.05 12.07
CA ALA A 92 -18.85 -9.62 11.76
C ALA A 92 -18.76 -10.60 10.57
N PRO A 93 -19.74 -11.50 10.38
CA PRO A 93 -19.89 -12.22 9.12
C PRO A 93 -20.00 -11.25 7.94
N LEU A 94 -19.34 -11.56 6.82
CA LEU A 94 -19.40 -10.73 5.62
C LEU A 94 -20.80 -10.78 5.01
N LYS A 95 -21.41 -9.62 4.78
CA LYS A 95 -22.73 -9.50 4.14
C LYS A 95 -22.60 -9.51 2.61
N PRO A 96 -23.62 -9.95 1.85
CA PRO A 96 -23.57 -9.93 0.38
C PRO A 96 -23.38 -8.55 -0.25
N SER A 97 -23.80 -7.47 0.42
CA SER A 97 -23.61 -6.09 -0.03
C SER A 97 -22.21 -5.54 0.26
N GLN A 98 -21.43 -6.22 1.09
CA GLN A 98 -20.14 -5.75 1.55
C GLN A 98 -19.02 -6.14 0.60
N HIS A 99 -18.07 -5.23 0.44
CA HIS A 99 -16.97 -5.33 -0.49
C HIS A 99 -15.66 -5.48 0.27
N ARG A 100 -14.77 -6.30 -0.28
CA ARG A 100 -13.37 -6.40 0.14
C ARG A 100 -12.51 -5.87 -0.99
N PRO A 101 -12.20 -4.55 -1.03
CA PRO A 101 -11.23 -4.05 -1.98
C PRO A 101 -9.90 -4.76 -1.77
N ASN A 102 -9.06 -4.79 -2.80
CA ASN A 102 -7.70 -5.27 -2.66
C ASN A 102 -6.76 -4.09 -2.34
N MET A 103 -5.63 -4.40 -1.69
CA MET A 103 -4.66 -3.41 -1.26
C MET A 103 -3.23 -3.86 -1.56
N LEU A 104 -2.40 -2.93 -2.03
CA LEU A 104 -0.96 -3.03 -1.92
C LEU A 104 -0.50 -2.13 -0.77
N LEU A 105 -0.06 -2.76 0.33
CA LEU A 105 0.60 -2.09 1.45
C LEU A 105 2.10 -2.09 1.20
N ILE A 106 2.74 -0.92 1.25
CA ILE A 106 4.19 -0.78 1.11
C ILE A 106 4.70 -0.08 2.37
N GLY A 107 5.63 -0.68 3.09
CA GLY A 107 6.16 -0.03 4.28
C GLY A 107 7.19 -0.83 5.07
N ASP A 108 7.46 -0.33 6.28
CA ASP A 108 8.44 -0.88 7.21
C ASP A 108 7.79 -1.82 8.25
N SER A 109 8.54 -2.10 9.32
CA SER A 109 8.18 -3.06 10.36
C SER A 109 6.92 -2.66 11.14
N PHE A 110 6.49 -1.40 11.07
CA PHE A 110 5.23 -0.96 11.68
C PHE A 110 4.02 -1.62 11.01
N CYS A 111 4.12 -1.96 9.72
CA CYS A 111 3.02 -2.56 8.95
C CYS A 111 2.62 -3.95 9.44
N TRP A 112 3.51 -4.72 10.07
CA TRP A 112 3.25 -6.12 10.42
C TRP A 112 2.00 -6.31 11.27
N GLY A 113 1.80 -5.45 12.27
CA GLY A 113 0.60 -5.51 13.11
C GLY A 113 -0.67 -4.97 12.46
N PHE A 114 -0.55 -4.35 11.28
CA PHE A 114 -1.70 -3.98 10.45
C PHE A 114 -2.09 -5.10 9.48
N VAL A 115 -1.11 -5.86 8.96
CA VAL A 115 -1.36 -7.00 8.08
C VAL A 115 -2.38 -7.96 8.71
N ASP A 116 -2.20 -8.26 9.99
CA ASP A 116 -3.19 -8.99 10.79
C ASP A 116 -3.47 -8.21 12.09
N PRO A 117 -4.74 -7.81 12.37
CA PRO A 117 -5.97 -8.33 11.79
C PRO A 117 -6.65 -7.45 10.74
N PHE A 118 -6.06 -6.31 10.32
CA PHE A 118 -6.79 -5.34 9.49
C PHE A 118 -6.77 -5.71 8.02
N MET A 119 -5.58 -5.84 7.43
CA MET A 119 -5.44 -6.13 6.01
C MET A 119 -6.02 -7.51 5.64
N SER A 120 -5.69 -8.52 6.45
CA SER A 120 -6.09 -9.92 6.27
C SER A 120 -7.60 -10.14 6.22
N GLU A 121 -8.36 -9.33 6.96
CA GLU A 121 -9.80 -9.52 7.16
C GLU A 121 -10.66 -8.41 6.53
N SER A 122 -10.14 -7.21 6.30
CA SER A 122 -10.90 -6.11 5.69
C SER A 122 -10.73 -6.05 4.17
N PHE A 123 -9.67 -6.65 3.62
CA PHE A 123 -9.31 -6.58 2.20
C PHE A 123 -9.30 -7.97 1.55
N ASP A 124 -9.29 -8.02 0.22
CA ASP A 124 -9.21 -9.27 -0.54
C ASP A 124 -7.85 -9.94 -0.30
N ARG A 125 -7.84 -11.06 0.42
CA ARG A 125 -6.63 -11.80 0.78
C ARG A 125 -5.86 -12.36 -0.42
N GLN A 126 -6.55 -12.71 -1.50
CA GLN A 126 -5.92 -13.31 -2.68
C GLN A 126 -5.22 -12.26 -3.54
N ARG A 127 -5.75 -11.05 -3.58
CA ARG A 127 -5.23 -9.96 -4.43
C ARG A 127 -4.42 -8.91 -3.68
N SER A 128 -4.53 -8.85 -2.36
CA SER A 128 -3.78 -7.89 -1.55
C SER A 128 -2.36 -8.36 -1.27
N ARG A 129 -1.42 -7.43 -1.15
CA ARG A 129 0.00 -7.70 -0.90
C ARG A 129 0.60 -6.73 0.09
N PHE A 130 1.53 -7.22 0.91
CA PHE A 130 2.42 -6.37 1.71
C PHE A 130 3.82 -6.44 1.13
N TRP A 131 4.36 -5.30 0.71
CA TRP A 131 5.75 -5.14 0.31
C TRP A 131 6.56 -4.52 1.43
N TYR A 132 7.47 -5.31 1.99
CA TYR A 132 8.38 -4.87 3.03
C TYR A 132 9.56 -4.14 2.40
N TYR A 133 9.74 -2.88 2.78
CA TYR A 133 10.76 -1.97 2.24
C TYR A 133 10.81 -1.93 0.70
N ASP A 134 9.66 -2.05 0.01
CA ASP A 134 9.55 -2.03 -1.46
C ASP A 134 10.48 -3.01 -2.21
N SER A 135 10.92 -4.07 -1.51
CA SER A 135 11.91 -5.03 -2.01
C SER A 135 11.46 -6.47 -1.84
N GLU A 136 10.72 -6.77 -0.76
CA GLU A 136 10.23 -8.10 -0.45
C GLU A 136 8.69 -8.15 -0.48
N VAL A 137 8.12 -9.13 -1.20
CA VAL A 137 6.72 -9.55 -1.08
C VAL A 137 6.60 -10.36 0.21
N ALA A 138 6.19 -9.70 1.29
CA ALA A 138 6.22 -10.23 2.65
C ALA A 138 4.91 -10.93 3.05
N TRP A 139 3.80 -10.62 2.39
CA TRP A 139 2.51 -11.25 2.64
C TRP A 139 1.64 -11.33 1.36
N PRO A 140 0.87 -12.41 1.16
CA PRO A 140 0.70 -13.57 2.05
C PRO A 140 1.90 -14.52 2.08
N GLU A 141 1.94 -15.42 3.07
CA GLU A 141 3.04 -16.38 3.24
C GLU A 141 3.21 -17.25 2.00
N ASN A 142 2.10 -17.70 1.41
CA ASN A 142 2.08 -18.36 0.11
C ASN A 142 2.05 -17.33 -1.01
N ARG A 143 3.20 -17.13 -1.65
CA ARG A 143 3.44 -16.12 -2.69
C ARG A 143 3.94 -16.80 -3.98
N PRO A 144 3.03 -17.22 -4.88
CA PRO A 144 3.41 -17.88 -6.13
C PRO A 144 4.29 -17.00 -7.04
N GLU A 145 4.23 -15.68 -6.88
CA GLU A 145 5.08 -14.71 -7.58
C GLU A 145 6.52 -14.62 -7.03
N GLY A 146 6.82 -15.33 -5.93
CA GLY A 146 8.10 -15.28 -5.24
C GLY A 146 8.21 -14.14 -4.21
N THR A 147 9.41 -13.96 -3.66
CA THR A 147 9.70 -12.97 -2.61
C THR A 147 10.15 -11.62 -3.15
N SER A 148 10.66 -11.54 -4.36
CA SER A 148 11.35 -10.33 -4.83
C SER A 148 10.40 -9.41 -5.59
N VAL A 149 10.20 -8.19 -5.08
CA VAL A 149 9.43 -7.16 -5.79
C VAL A 149 10.12 -6.75 -7.10
N ALA A 150 11.44 -6.88 -7.18
CA ALA A 150 12.20 -6.58 -8.39
C ALA A 150 11.89 -7.53 -9.57
N ALA A 151 11.34 -8.71 -9.29
CA ALA A 151 10.92 -9.66 -10.33
C ALA A 151 9.51 -9.37 -10.88
N LEU A 152 8.78 -8.41 -10.31
CA LEU A 152 7.40 -8.11 -10.67
C LEU A 152 7.31 -6.95 -11.66
N ASP A 153 6.29 -6.97 -12.51
CA ASP A 153 5.84 -5.76 -13.22
C ASP A 153 5.19 -4.80 -12.21
N ARG A 154 5.99 -3.92 -11.62
CA ARG A 154 5.55 -2.97 -10.60
C ARG A 154 4.43 -2.06 -11.08
N ARG A 155 4.46 -1.60 -12.33
CA ARG A 155 3.43 -0.74 -12.89
C ARG A 155 2.09 -1.46 -12.90
N GLN A 156 2.08 -2.70 -13.36
CA GLN A 156 0.88 -3.54 -13.34
C GLN A 156 0.40 -3.81 -11.90
N GLN A 157 1.33 -4.10 -10.98
CA GLN A 157 1.01 -4.28 -9.56
C GLN A 157 0.37 -3.06 -8.92
N TYR A 158 0.68 -1.83 -9.36
CA TYR A 158 0.03 -0.61 -8.88
C TYR A 158 -1.36 -0.40 -9.50
N LEU A 159 -1.51 -0.67 -10.80
CA LEU A 159 -2.77 -0.48 -11.52
C LEU A 159 -3.83 -1.52 -11.15
N ASP A 160 -3.43 -2.72 -10.76
CA ASP A 160 -4.34 -3.80 -10.36
C ASP A 160 -4.89 -3.64 -8.94
N ARG A 161 -4.67 -2.48 -8.31
CA ARG A 161 -4.98 -2.24 -6.90
C ARG A 161 -6.03 -1.17 -6.70
N ASP A 162 -7.03 -1.48 -5.88
CA ASP A 162 -8.03 -0.48 -5.47
C ASP A 162 -7.39 0.55 -4.52
N VAL A 163 -6.43 0.10 -3.71
CA VAL A 163 -5.67 0.93 -2.77
C VAL A 163 -4.19 0.61 -2.85
N VAL A 164 -3.36 1.63 -3.09
CA VAL A 164 -1.92 1.57 -2.83
C VAL A 164 -1.65 2.41 -1.58
N LEU A 165 -1.36 1.74 -0.47
CA LEU A 165 -1.08 2.37 0.82
C LEU A 165 0.41 2.34 1.08
N VAL A 166 1.03 3.52 1.10
CA VAL A 166 2.43 3.68 1.44
C VAL A 166 2.54 4.20 2.86
N MET A 167 3.20 3.44 3.74
CA MET A 167 3.40 3.80 5.13
C MET A 167 4.88 3.73 5.48
N PHE A 168 5.44 4.85 5.90
CA PHE A 168 6.80 4.93 6.40
C PHE A 168 6.86 5.77 7.67
N THR A 169 7.76 5.39 8.55
CA THR A 169 8.20 6.22 9.67
C THR A 169 9.12 7.35 9.19
N GLU A 170 9.35 8.35 10.04
CA GLU A 170 10.31 9.42 9.75
C GLU A 170 11.72 8.86 9.46
N TYR A 171 12.14 7.83 10.21
CA TYR A 171 13.38 7.12 9.94
C TYR A 171 13.38 6.41 8.57
N GLY A 172 12.23 5.86 8.19
CA GLY A 172 12.04 5.16 6.91
C GLY A 172 11.96 6.08 5.69
N LEU A 173 11.75 7.39 5.86
CA LEU A 173 11.54 8.34 4.75
C LEU A 173 12.65 8.24 3.68
N PHE A 174 13.92 8.30 4.10
CA PHE A 174 15.07 8.24 3.19
C PHE A 174 15.29 6.87 2.54
N ARG A 175 14.73 5.80 3.11
CA ARG A 175 14.89 4.42 2.62
C ARG A 175 13.69 3.94 1.80
N ILE A 176 12.51 4.51 2.00
CA ILE A 176 11.24 4.04 1.42
C ILE A 176 10.72 4.97 0.32
N ASP A 177 11.12 6.25 0.30
CA ASP A 177 10.66 7.19 -0.73
C ASP A 177 11.21 6.89 -2.14
N HIS A 178 11.98 5.80 -2.31
CA HIS A 178 12.19 5.18 -3.62
C HIS A 178 10.88 4.83 -4.34
N PHE A 179 9.82 4.53 -3.58
CA PHE A 179 8.49 4.30 -4.15
C PHE A 179 8.03 5.49 -4.99
N SER A 180 8.09 6.72 -4.47
CA SER A 180 7.52 7.90 -5.13
C SER A 180 8.26 8.21 -6.44
N ASP A 181 9.59 8.19 -6.40
CA ASP A 181 10.43 8.40 -7.58
C ASP A 181 10.19 7.34 -8.65
N LEU A 182 10.09 6.08 -8.23
CA LEU A 182 9.86 4.98 -9.15
C LEU A 182 8.45 5.02 -9.74
N ALA A 183 7.43 5.23 -8.92
CA ALA A 183 6.05 5.38 -9.37
C ALA A 183 5.95 6.55 -10.36
N TYR A 184 6.58 7.69 -10.05
CA TYR A 184 6.66 8.81 -10.98
C TYR A 184 7.28 8.37 -12.31
N ARG A 185 8.47 7.75 -12.31
CA ARG A 185 9.10 7.28 -13.56
C ARG A 185 8.27 6.24 -14.33
N LEU A 186 7.60 5.33 -13.63
CA LEU A 186 6.76 4.29 -14.25
C LEU A 186 5.50 4.88 -14.91
N PHE A 187 4.94 5.95 -14.35
CA PHE A 187 3.74 6.60 -14.87
C PHE A 187 4.01 7.84 -15.71
N THR A 188 5.23 8.39 -15.65
CA THR A 188 5.72 9.49 -16.49
C THR A 188 7.08 9.12 -17.13
N PRO A 189 7.13 8.07 -17.97
CA PRO A 189 8.39 7.58 -18.53
C PRO A 189 9.01 8.53 -19.57
N TYR A 190 8.26 9.56 -19.99
CA TYR A 190 8.65 10.49 -21.04
C TYR A 190 8.94 11.87 -20.47
N THR A 191 10.11 12.42 -20.80
CA THR A 191 10.41 13.83 -20.58
C THR A 191 9.49 14.72 -21.42
N ARG A 192 9.52 16.03 -21.15
CA ARG A 192 8.81 17.01 -21.98
C ARG A 192 9.27 16.96 -23.45
N ALA A 193 10.55 16.73 -23.70
CA ALA A 193 11.11 16.62 -25.05
C ALA A 193 10.63 15.35 -25.76
N ASP A 194 10.64 14.21 -25.06
CA ASP A 194 10.07 12.95 -25.56
C ASP A 194 8.60 13.12 -25.94
N SER A 195 7.82 13.76 -25.05
CA SER A 195 6.40 14.02 -25.28
C SER A 195 6.14 14.90 -26.51
N VAL A 196 7.04 15.84 -26.82
CA VAL A 196 6.95 16.63 -28.07
C VAL A 196 7.21 15.76 -29.29
N ARG A 197 8.23 14.90 -29.24
CA ARG A 197 8.55 13.97 -30.34
C ARG A 197 7.42 12.96 -30.56
N ILE A 198 6.87 12.39 -29.50
CA ILE A 198 5.71 11.48 -29.56
C ILE A 198 4.53 12.19 -30.24
N ARG A 199 4.20 13.44 -29.85
CA ARG A 199 3.14 14.21 -30.52
C ARG A 199 3.41 14.48 -32.00
N GLN A 200 4.66 14.69 -32.40
CA GLN A 200 5.03 14.83 -33.81
C GLN A 200 4.79 13.52 -34.59
N LEU A 201 5.14 12.38 -33.98
CA LEU A 201 4.87 11.05 -34.55
C LEU A 201 3.37 10.78 -34.66
N GLU A 202 2.58 11.13 -33.64
CA GLU A 202 1.11 11.03 -33.67
C GLU A 202 0.52 11.80 -34.85
N GLN A 203 0.95 13.05 -35.05
CA GLN A 203 0.48 13.88 -36.17
C GLN A 203 0.88 13.29 -37.52
N GLY A 204 2.07 12.70 -37.63
CA GLY A 204 2.51 12.00 -38.84
C GLY A 204 1.65 10.76 -39.12
N ILE A 205 1.44 9.92 -38.10
CA ILE A 205 0.59 8.72 -38.20
C ILE A 205 -0.83 9.13 -38.57
N ALA A 206 -1.44 10.10 -37.89
CA ALA A 206 -2.81 10.53 -38.16
C ALA A 206 -3.05 11.04 -39.61
N ARG A 207 -2.00 11.48 -40.32
CA ARG A 207 -2.06 12.01 -41.69
C ARG A 207 -1.84 10.97 -42.78
N THR A 208 -1.56 9.71 -42.46
CA THR A 208 -1.26 8.71 -43.52
C THR A 208 -2.56 8.23 -44.19
N PRO A 209 -2.67 8.32 -45.53
CA PRO A 209 -3.93 8.12 -46.26
C PRO A 209 -4.62 6.76 -46.05
N ASP A 210 -3.86 5.66 -45.92
CA ASP A 210 -4.41 4.29 -45.86
C ASP A 210 -4.67 3.76 -44.45
N LEU A 211 -4.50 4.59 -43.42
CA LEU A 211 -4.54 4.14 -42.03
C LEU A 211 -5.95 3.98 -41.45
N ALA A 212 -6.97 4.63 -42.03
CA ALA A 212 -8.32 4.60 -41.49
C ALA A 212 -8.84 3.16 -41.34
N ASN A 213 -8.77 2.33 -42.39
CA ASN A 213 -9.30 0.97 -42.35
C ASN A 213 -8.58 0.08 -41.33
N ARG A 214 -7.25 0.22 -41.19
CA ARG A 214 -6.46 -0.54 -40.21
C ARG A 214 -6.82 -0.16 -38.77
N TRP A 215 -6.93 1.13 -38.48
CA TRP A 215 -7.26 1.60 -37.13
C TRP A 215 -8.73 1.39 -36.77
N TRP A 216 -9.66 1.53 -37.71
CA TRP A 216 -11.07 1.20 -37.49
C TRP A 216 -11.24 -0.27 -37.13
N LYS A 217 -10.58 -1.18 -37.85
CA LYS A 217 -10.58 -2.61 -37.51
C LYS A 217 -10.02 -2.85 -36.11
N LYS A 218 -8.86 -2.27 -35.80
CA LYS A 218 -8.22 -2.43 -34.48
C LYS A 218 -9.04 -1.80 -33.34
N SER A 219 -9.72 -0.69 -33.59
CA SER A 219 -10.64 -0.05 -32.65
C SER A 219 -11.83 -0.95 -32.34
N ALA A 220 -12.42 -1.58 -33.36
CA ALA A 220 -13.49 -2.56 -33.17
C ALA A 220 -13.02 -3.81 -32.40
N GLU A 221 -11.78 -4.27 -32.62
CA GLU A 221 -11.21 -5.43 -31.92
C GLU A 221 -10.84 -5.14 -30.46
N THR A 222 -10.38 -3.93 -30.15
CA THR A 222 -9.79 -3.59 -28.84
C THR A 222 -10.70 -2.73 -27.95
N GLY A 223 -11.74 -2.12 -28.51
CA GLY A 223 -12.59 -1.14 -27.83
C GLY A 223 -11.92 0.22 -27.60
N LEU A 224 -10.69 0.42 -28.07
CA LEU A 224 -9.94 1.67 -27.89
C LEU A 224 -10.35 2.72 -28.93
N SER A 225 -10.30 3.99 -28.53
CA SER A 225 -10.57 5.11 -29.44
C SER A 225 -9.46 5.24 -30.49
N LEU A 226 -9.77 5.84 -31.64
CA LEU A 226 -8.77 6.13 -32.66
C LEU A 226 -7.60 6.98 -32.13
N PRO A 227 -7.83 8.07 -31.34
CA PRO A 227 -6.74 8.80 -30.70
C PRO A 227 -5.84 7.94 -29.81
N ASP A 228 -6.41 7.05 -28.99
CA ASP A 228 -5.61 6.17 -28.11
C ASP A 228 -4.75 5.21 -28.92
N LEU A 229 -5.30 4.65 -29.99
CA LEU A 229 -4.58 3.75 -30.87
C LEU A 229 -3.43 4.45 -31.60
N VAL A 230 -3.64 5.67 -32.09
CA VAL A 230 -2.59 6.50 -32.70
C VAL A 230 -1.52 6.86 -31.68
N HIS A 231 -1.92 7.26 -30.48
CA HIS A 231 -0.99 7.54 -29.37
C HIS A 231 -0.13 6.33 -29.03
N GLN A 232 -0.73 5.15 -28.82
CA GLN A 232 -0.01 3.91 -28.55
C GLN A 232 0.99 3.56 -29.66
N ALA A 233 0.62 3.80 -30.92
CA ALA A 233 1.50 3.55 -32.07
C ALA A 233 2.68 4.51 -32.11
N ALA A 234 2.43 5.79 -31.85
CA ALA A 234 3.47 6.81 -31.78
C ALA A 234 4.44 6.54 -30.64
N VAL A 235 3.92 6.15 -29.47
CA VAL A 235 4.72 5.73 -28.31
C VAL A 235 5.58 4.50 -28.65
N ALA A 236 4.98 3.45 -29.22
CA ALA A 236 5.73 2.25 -29.60
C ALA A 236 6.82 2.54 -30.65
N HIS A 237 6.53 3.42 -31.61
CA HIS A 237 7.53 3.87 -32.58
C HIS A 237 8.65 4.66 -31.89
N TYR A 238 8.29 5.62 -31.01
CA TYR A 238 9.27 6.39 -30.24
C TYR A 238 10.19 5.48 -29.42
N ASP A 239 9.62 4.51 -28.71
CA ASP A 239 10.37 3.57 -27.89
C ASP A 239 11.32 2.68 -28.70
N SER A 240 10.99 2.41 -29.97
CA SER A 240 11.88 1.65 -30.87
C SER A 240 13.08 2.44 -31.39
N ILE A 241 13.03 3.77 -31.34
CA ILE A 241 14.07 4.67 -31.89
C ILE A 241 14.76 5.53 -30.83
N ARG A 242 14.28 5.51 -29.58
CA ARG A 242 14.89 6.26 -28.50
C ARG A 242 16.27 5.63 -28.16
N PRO A 243 17.29 6.47 -27.92
CA PRO A 243 18.65 6.01 -27.63
C PRO A 243 18.77 5.30 -26.27
#